data_AF-A0A9E2VUZ3-F1
#
_entry.id   AF-A0A9E2VUZ3-F1
#
_cell.length_a   1.000
_cell.length_b   1.000
_cell.length_c   1.000
_cell.angle_alpha   90.00
_cell.angle_beta   90.00
_cell.angle_gamma   90.00
#
_symmetry.space_group_name_H-M   'P 1'
#
loop_
_entity.id
_entity.type
_entity.pdbx_description
1 polymer ?
#
loop_
_entity_poly.entity_id
_entity_poly.type
_entity_poly.pdbx_seq_one_letter_code
_entity_poly.pdbx_strand_id
1 'polypeptide(L)'
;MILAFPPPSSIRTGLCRISCGALSCASRIHPVSCSTARRCPSDDQGNFYYTGGATWTPKGVMLTRRNVLANALQGRNWCPDSLEWEEIFLGEVPSFHRHGLRTCQNPAMAMGSSIILLPLFHADEPVKTIHKYRVTIFS
;
A
#
# COMPACT_ATOMS: atom_id res chain seq x y z
N MET A 1 9.28 -7.53 5.92
CA MET A 1 8.15 -8.48 6.14
C MET A 1 7.46 -8.63 4.80
N ILE A 2 7.67 -9.72 4.08
CA ILE A 2 7.25 -9.80 2.68
C ILE A 2 5.77 -10.18 2.58
N LEU A 3 4.93 -9.29 2.06
CA LEU A 3 3.56 -9.61 1.62
C LEU A 3 3.60 -10.29 0.23
N ALA A 4 4.32 -11.40 0.13
CA ALA A 4 4.48 -12.18 -1.09
C ALA A 4 3.56 -13.41 -1.11
N PHE A 5 3.27 -13.84 -2.33
CA PHE A 5 2.59 -15.09 -2.68
C PHE A 5 3.53 -15.97 -3.53
N PRO A 6 3.19 -17.25 -3.79
CA PRO A 6 4.05 -18.17 -4.51
C PRO A 6 3.70 -18.22 -6.02
N PRO A 7 4.57 -18.82 -6.86
CA PRO A 7 4.17 -19.27 -8.19
C PRO A 7 3.18 -20.46 -8.12
N PRO A 8 2.35 -20.68 -9.15
CA PRO A 8 1.24 -21.63 -9.09
C PRO A 8 1.60 -23.03 -9.65
N SER A 9 1.94 -23.96 -8.78
CA SER A 9 1.85 -25.41 -9.09
C SER A 9 1.66 -26.29 -7.86
N SER A 10 2.35 -26.00 -6.75
CA SER A 10 2.06 -26.60 -5.45
C SER A 10 2.50 -25.72 -4.27
N ILE A 11 1.71 -25.78 -3.19
CA ILE A 11 2.06 -25.41 -1.80
C ILE A 11 2.26 -23.90 -1.45
N ARG A 12 1.36 -23.42 -0.59
CA ARG A 12 1.54 -22.42 0.50
C ARG A 12 2.29 -21.10 0.23
N THR A 13 1.56 -20.15 -0.34
CA THR A 13 1.24 -18.90 0.39
C THR A 13 -0.07 -18.37 -0.17
N GLY A 14 -0.94 -17.84 0.69
CA GLY A 14 -1.87 -16.81 0.23
C GLY A 14 -1.13 -15.47 0.37
N LEU A 15 -0.93 -14.51 -0.57
CA LEU A 15 -1.94 -13.26 -2.96
C LEU A 15 -3.48 -13.21 -3.41
N CYS A 16 -4.21 -12.18 -3.00
CA CYS A 16 -5.57 -11.99 -3.48
C CYS A 16 -5.43 -11.19 -4.78
N ARG A 17 -5.12 -11.91 -5.88
CA ARG A 17 -5.46 -11.40 -7.21
C ARG A 17 -6.97 -11.24 -7.20
N ILE A 18 -7.45 -10.01 -7.01
CA ILE A 18 -8.88 -9.64 -7.04
C ILE A 18 -9.32 -9.55 -8.52
N SER A 19 -9.03 -10.63 -9.25
CA SER A 19 -9.70 -10.98 -10.48
C SER A 19 -11.14 -11.39 -10.16
N CYS A 20 -12.05 -11.20 -11.11
CA CYS A 20 -13.50 -11.30 -10.89
C CYS A 20 -14.01 -12.71 -10.49
N GLY A 21 -13.14 -13.72 -10.37
CA GLY A 21 -13.44 -15.05 -9.84
C GLY A 21 -13.27 -15.22 -8.32
N ALA A 22 -12.91 -14.18 -7.56
CA ALA A 22 -12.53 -14.27 -6.14
C ALA A 22 -13.63 -14.73 -5.15
N LEU A 23 -14.87 -14.97 -5.62
CA LEU A 23 -16.04 -15.37 -4.80
C LEU A 23 -15.80 -16.62 -3.94
N SER A 24 -14.96 -17.56 -4.36
CA SER A 24 -14.65 -18.76 -3.55
C SER A 24 -13.70 -18.47 -2.38
N CYS A 25 -12.78 -17.52 -2.52
CA CYS A 25 -11.81 -17.15 -1.48
C CYS A 25 -12.34 -16.04 -0.54
N ALA A 26 -13.33 -15.26 -1.00
CA ALA A 26 -14.13 -14.37 -0.17
C ALA A 26 -14.79 -15.09 1.02
N SER A 27 -14.98 -16.41 0.95
CA SER A 27 -15.42 -17.25 2.08
C SER A 27 -14.51 -17.24 3.32
N ARG A 28 -13.25 -16.81 3.18
CA ARG A 28 -12.24 -16.82 4.26
C ARG A 28 -11.61 -15.46 4.57
N ILE A 29 -11.90 -14.45 3.77
CA ILE A 29 -11.95 -13.09 4.29
C ILE A 29 -13.29 -13.00 5.01
N HIS A 30 -13.32 -13.20 6.34
CA HIS A 30 -14.51 -12.85 7.09
C HIS A 30 -14.82 -11.38 6.77
N PRO A 31 -15.98 -11.06 6.18
CA PRO A 31 -16.38 -9.67 6.08
C PRO A 31 -16.42 -9.18 7.51
N VAL A 32 -15.60 -8.19 7.86
CA VAL A 32 -15.65 -7.56 9.17
C VAL A 32 -16.94 -6.76 9.18
N SER A 33 -18.04 -7.45 9.48
CA SER A 33 -19.37 -6.90 9.71
C SER A 33 -19.33 -6.15 11.01
N CYS A 34 -18.61 -5.03 10.98
CA CYS A 34 -18.48 -4.09 12.06
C CYS A 34 -19.82 -3.35 12.16
N SER A 35 -20.78 -4.03 12.79
CA SER A 35 -22.08 -3.49 13.19
C SER A 35 -21.93 -2.23 14.05
N THR A 36 -20.76 -2.07 14.66
CA THR A 36 -20.32 -0.91 15.44
C THR A 36 -19.45 0.11 14.66
N ALA A 37 -19.27 -0.04 13.34
CA ALA A 37 -18.51 0.91 12.52
C ALA A 37 -19.27 2.23 12.36
N ARG A 38 -19.14 3.10 13.35
CA ARG A 38 -19.49 4.52 13.25
C ARG A 38 -18.87 5.08 11.97
N ARG A 39 -19.72 5.57 11.05
CA ARG A 39 -19.27 6.23 9.81
C ARG A 39 -18.51 7.51 10.18
N CYS A 40 -17.19 7.44 10.26
CA CYS A 40 -16.33 8.61 10.46
C CYS A 40 -16.61 9.67 9.38
N PRO A 41 -16.81 10.95 9.75
CA PRO A 41 -16.82 12.06 8.81
C PRO A 41 -15.55 12.11 7.94
N SER A 42 -15.63 12.73 6.75
CA SER A 42 -14.46 12.90 5.88
C SER A 42 -13.34 13.72 6.53
N ASP A 43 -13.73 14.66 7.39
CA ASP A 43 -12.84 15.66 7.96
C ASP A 43 -12.40 15.27 9.40
N ASP A 44 -12.79 14.07 9.84
CA ASP A 44 -12.28 13.39 11.03
C ASP A 44 -10.79 13.06 10.85
N GLN A 45 -10.06 12.91 11.95
CA GLN A 45 -8.60 12.68 11.90
C GLN A 45 -8.31 11.25 11.43
N GLY A 46 -7.33 11.12 10.52
CA GLY A 46 -6.92 9.84 9.94
C GLY A 46 -5.52 9.43 10.39
N ASN A 47 -4.52 10.25 10.07
CA ASN A 47 -3.11 9.93 10.31
C ASN A 47 -2.37 11.14 10.93
N PHE A 48 -1.32 10.86 11.69
CA PHE A 48 -0.34 11.83 12.17
C PHE A 48 1.02 11.55 11.51
N TYR A 49 1.71 12.59 11.03
CA TYR A 49 3.08 12.49 10.51
C TYR A 49 3.99 13.52 11.18
N TYR A 50 5.12 13.07 11.72
CA TYR A 50 6.12 13.98 12.29
C TYR A 50 7.08 14.49 11.20
N THR A 51 7.45 15.76 11.30
CA THR A 51 8.38 16.44 10.41
C THR A 51 9.48 17.09 11.23
N GLY A 52 10.76 16.81 10.95
CA GLY A 52 11.86 17.30 11.78
C GLY A 52 11.96 18.83 11.82
N GLY A 53 11.88 19.46 10.63
CA GLY A 53 12.01 20.91 10.46
C GLY A 53 13.41 21.44 10.81
N ALA A 54 13.64 22.73 10.56
CA ALA A 54 14.90 23.40 10.91
C ALA A 54 15.02 23.73 12.42
N THR A 55 13.96 23.52 13.20
CA THR A 55 13.85 23.95 14.61
C THR A 55 14.15 22.84 15.62
N TRP A 56 14.78 21.74 15.21
CA TRP A 56 15.15 20.53 15.98
C TRP A 56 14.02 19.74 16.64
N THR A 57 12.96 20.37 17.15
CA THR A 57 11.76 19.72 17.69
C THR A 57 10.83 19.27 16.56
N PRO A 58 10.55 17.95 16.42
CA PRO A 58 9.68 17.45 15.37
C PRO A 58 8.24 17.95 15.52
N LYS A 59 7.66 18.48 14.44
CA LYS A 59 6.28 18.99 14.40
C LYS A 59 5.35 17.94 13.82
N GLY A 60 4.30 17.60 14.57
CA GLY A 60 3.25 16.68 14.15
C GLY A 60 2.27 17.36 13.19
N VAL A 61 2.05 16.74 12.03
CA VAL A 61 1.08 17.15 11.02
C VAL A 61 -0.13 16.24 11.11
N MET A 62 -1.29 16.81 11.42
CA MET A 62 -2.57 16.10 11.47
C MET A 62 -3.18 16.03 10.06
N LEU A 63 -3.49 14.83 9.57
CA LEU A 63 -4.15 14.62 8.28
C LEU A 63 -5.55 14.06 8.50
N THR A 64 -6.56 14.74 7.94
CA THR A 64 -7.93 14.22 7.89
C THR A 64 -8.04 13.03 6.95
N ARG A 65 -9.09 12.21 7.11
CA ARG A 65 -9.40 11.10 6.19
C ARG A 65 -9.52 11.59 4.74
N ARG A 66 -10.08 12.78 4.53
CA ARG A 66 -10.15 13.48 3.23
C ARG A 66 -8.77 13.80 2.65
N ASN A 67 -7.79 14.23 3.46
CA ASN A 67 -6.44 14.49 2.96
C ASN A 67 -5.73 13.21 2.51
N VAL A 68 -5.92 12.10 3.22
CA VAL A 68 -5.35 10.79 2.85
C VAL A 68 -5.99 10.28 1.55
N LEU A 69 -7.33 10.31 1.44
CA LEU A 69 -8.06 9.92 0.24
C LEU A 69 -7.67 10.77 -0.99
N ALA A 70 -7.58 12.09 -0.84
CA ALA A 70 -7.17 12.98 -1.92
C ALA A 70 -5.76 12.66 -2.44
N ASN A 71 -4.82 12.32 -1.55
CA ASN A 71 -3.51 11.85 -1.96
C ASN A 71 -3.57 10.49 -2.67
N ALA A 72 -4.37 9.53 -2.19
CA ALA A 72 -4.49 8.23 -2.83
C ALA A 72 -4.99 8.34 -4.29
N LEU A 73 -6.00 9.18 -4.53
CA LEU A 73 -6.52 9.48 -5.87
C LEU A 73 -5.51 10.26 -6.74
N GLN A 74 -4.78 11.22 -6.16
CA GLN A 74 -3.67 11.89 -6.86
C GLN A 74 -2.54 10.92 -7.25
N GLY A 75 -2.26 9.92 -6.41
CA GLY A 75 -1.25 8.90 -6.66
C GLY A 75 -1.65 7.98 -7.81
N ARG A 76 -2.89 7.45 -7.80
CA ARG A 76 -3.47 6.72 -8.93
C ARG A 76 -3.36 7.52 -10.23
N ASN A 77 -3.81 8.77 -10.22
CA ASN A 77 -3.82 9.61 -11.43
C ASN A 77 -2.42 10.11 -11.87
N TRP A 78 -1.35 9.82 -11.12
CA TRP A 78 0.03 10.05 -11.55
C TRP A 78 0.57 8.91 -12.45
N CYS A 79 -0.08 7.75 -12.42
CA CYS A 79 0.22 6.59 -13.25
C CYS A 79 -0.97 6.30 -14.18
N PRO A 80 -1.18 7.07 -15.26
CA PRO A 80 -2.36 6.93 -16.12
C PRO A 80 -2.41 5.58 -16.85
N ASP A 81 -1.25 4.98 -17.14
CA ASP A 81 -1.11 3.74 -17.90
C ASP A 81 -1.10 2.47 -17.03
N SER A 82 -1.19 2.60 -15.70
CA SER A 82 -1.10 1.45 -14.78
C SER A 82 -2.41 0.67 -14.67
N LEU A 83 -2.29 -0.66 -14.59
CA LEU A 83 -3.41 -1.60 -14.63
C LEU A 83 -3.91 -1.93 -13.21
N GLU A 84 -5.13 -1.48 -12.90
CA GLU A 84 -5.79 -1.79 -11.62
C GLU A 84 -5.79 -3.31 -11.35
N TRP A 85 -5.46 -3.69 -10.11
CA TRP A 85 -5.29 -5.07 -9.61
C TRP A 85 -4.11 -5.88 -10.19
N GLU A 86 -3.39 -5.38 -11.20
CA GLU A 86 -2.23 -6.08 -11.79
C GLU A 86 -0.87 -5.54 -11.32
N GLU A 87 -0.77 -4.26 -10.98
CA GLU A 87 0.50 -3.65 -10.53
C GLU A 87 1.09 -4.31 -9.27
N ILE A 88 2.43 -4.36 -9.24
CA ILE A 88 3.24 -4.80 -8.11
C ILE A 88 4.19 -3.67 -7.74
N PHE A 89 3.89 -3.00 -6.63
CA PHE A 89 4.73 -1.97 -6.03
C PHE A 89 5.84 -2.59 -5.20
N LEU A 90 7.07 -2.09 -5.36
CA LEU A 90 8.12 -2.25 -4.36
C LEU A 90 8.10 -1.03 -3.44
N GLY A 91 7.97 -1.29 -2.14
CA GLY A 91 8.12 -0.29 -1.08
C GLY A 91 9.50 -0.41 -0.45
N GLU A 92 10.44 0.39 -0.91
CA GLU A 92 11.74 0.59 -0.26
C GLU A 92 11.61 1.64 0.86
N VAL A 93 10.94 2.76 0.58
CA VAL A 93 10.77 3.87 1.52
C VAL A 93 9.72 3.52 2.60
N PRO A 94 10.06 3.57 3.91
CA PRO A 94 9.14 3.17 4.98
C PRO A 94 7.86 4.02 5.06
N SER A 95 6.70 3.37 5.21
CA SER A 95 5.38 4.02 5.30
C SER A 95 5.17 4.96 6.50
N PHE A 96 6.01 4.86 7.54
CA PHE A 96 6.01 5.83 8.64
C PHE A 96 6.57 7.20 8.21
N HIS A 97 7.37 7.24 7.14
CA HIS A 97 7.75 8.48 6.49
C HIS A 97 6.66 8.91 5.50
N ARG A 98 6.39 10.22 5.42
CA ARG A 98 5.29 10.75 4.60
C ARG A 98 5.42 10.39 3.11
N HIS A 99 6.64 10.18 2.63
CA HIS A 99 6.95 9.76 1.26
C HIS A 99 6.43 8.34 0.96
N GLY A 100 6.81 7.32 1.72
CA GLY A 100 6.38 5.93 1.49
C GLY A 100 4.86 5.75 1.51
N LEU A 101 4.15 6.50 2.37
CA LEU A 101 2.69 6.59 2.29
C LEU A 101 2.22 7.24 0.97
N ARG A 102 2.86 8.33 0.53
CA ARG A 102 2.45 9.13 -0.64
C ARG A 102 2.58 8.38 -1.96
N THR A 103 3.70 7.69 -2.17
CA THR A 103 4.17 7.19 -3.47
C THR A 103 4.05 5.68 -3.63
N CYS A 104 4.09 4.93 -2.53
CA CYS A 104 3.90 3.47 -2.56
C CYS A 104 2.52 3.10 -2.00
N GLN A 105 2.28 3.31 -0.70
CA GLN A 105 1.13 2.66 -0.05
C GLN A 105 -0.24 3.22 -0.47
N ASN A 106 -0.44 4.55 -0.49
CA ASN A 106 -1.71 5.14 -0.89
C ASN A 106 -2.10 4.85 -2.36
N PRO A 107 -1.23 5.04 -3.37
CA PRO A 107 -1.56 4.70 -4.75
C PRO A 107 -1.83 3.20 -4.94
N ALA A 108 -0.99 2.32 -4.37
CA ALA A 108 -1.21 0.88 -4.46
C ALA A 108 -2.57 0.46 -3.87
N MET A 109 -2.94 0.99 -2.70
CA MET A 109 -4.27 0.74 -2.11
C MET A 109 -5.43 1.32 -2.97
N ALA A 110 -5.22 2.43 -3.67
CA ALA A 110 -6.24 3.02 -4.56
C ALA A 110 -6.41 2.27 -5.88
N MET A 111 -5.40 1.56 -6.34
CA MET A 111 -5.40 0.75 -7.58
C MET A 111 -5.58 -0.75 -7.32
N GLY A 112 -5.74 -1.16 -6.06
CA GLY A 112 -5.87 -2.58 -5.70
C GLY A 112 -4.59 -3.41 -5.88
N SER A 113 -3.45 -2.73 -6.01
CA SER A 113 -2.13 -3.29 -6.34
C SER A 113 -1.51 -4.08 -5.19
N SER A 114 -0.57 -4.97 -5.53
CA SER A 114 0.24 -5.66 -4.52
C SER A 114 1.40 -4.80 -4.04
N ILE A 115 1.80 -4.90 -2.76
CA ILE A 115 2.95 -4.16 -2.20
C ILE A 115 3.96 -5.16 -1.62
N ILE A 116 5.21 -5.09 -2.07
CA ILE A 116 6.34 -5.83 -1.53
C ILE A 116 7.13 -4.89 -0.62
N LEU A 117 7.20 -5.19 0.68
CA LEU A 117 7.89 -4.35 1.67
C LEU A 117 9.27 -4.92 2.05
N LEU A 118 10.33 -4.18 1.72
CA LEU A 118 11.68 -4.43 2.24
C LEU A 118 11.76 -3.93 3.69
N PRO A 119 12.33 -4.69 4.64
CA PRO A 119 12.40 -4.28 6.05
C PRO A 119 13.55 -3.28 6.32
N LEU A 120 14.58 -3.33 5.49
CA LEU A 120 15.80 -2.52 5.51
C LEU A 120 16.23 -2.30 4.05
N PHE A 121 16.97 -1.22 3.77
CA PHE A 121 17.56 -1.01 2.46
C PHE A 121 18.95 -1.64 2.37
N HIS A 122 19.10 -2.57 1.43
CA HIS A 122 20.37 -3.13 0.97
C HIS A 122 20.39 -3.02 -0.55
N ALA A 123 21.39 -2.38 -1.15
CA ALA A 123 21.33 -1.93 -2.55
C ALA A 123 21.14 -3.05 -3.59
N ASP A 124 21.45 -4.29 -3.25
CA ASP A 124 21.26 -5.48 -4.07
C ASP A 124 19.87 -6.15 -3.90
N GLU A 125 19.17 -5.90 -2.79
CA GLU A 125 17.85 -6.49 -2.53
C GLU A 125 16.74 -5.98 -3.47
N PRO A 126 16.60 -4.68 -3.78
CA PRO A 126 15.63 -4.20 -4.76
C PRO A 126 15.77 -4.87 -6.11
N VAL A 127 16.99 -4.95 -6.67
CA VAL A 127 17.23 -5.55 -7.99
C VAL A 127 16.85 -7.03 -8.02
N LYS A 128 17.25 -7.79 -6.98
CA LYS A 128 16.85 -9.20 -6.80
C LYS A 128 15.32 -9.34 -6.68
N THR A 129 14.67 -8.43 -5.96
CA THR A 129 13.22 -8.43 -5.69
C THR A 129 12.42 -8.10 -6.94
N ILE A 130 12.84 -7.08 -7.70
CA ILE A 130 12.26 -6.69 -8.99
C ILE A 130 12.32 -7.87 -9.96
N HIS A 131 13.48 -8.50 -10.12
CA HIS A 131 13.62 -9.66 -11.01
C HIS A 131 12.80 -10.87 -10.56
N LYS A 132 12.78 -11.18 -9.25
CA LYS A 132 12.08 -12.34 -8.68
C LYS A 132 10.55 -12.24 -8.78
N TYR A 133 9.99 -11.08 -8.45
CA TYR A 133 8.53 -10.92 -8.34
C TYR A 133 7.89 -10.12 -9.47
N ARG A 134 8.68 -9.64 -10.45
CA ARG A 134 8.22 -8.79 -11.56
C ARG A 134 7.49 -7.54 -11.07
N VAL A 135 8.16 -6.81 -10.16
CA VAL A 135 7.77 -5.45 -9.74
C VAL A 135 7.58 -4.58 -10.98
N THR A 136 6.46 -3.86 -11.03
CA THR A 136 6.10 -2.96 -12.14
C THR A 136 6.35 -1.50 -11.76
N ILE A 137 6.12 -1.12 -10.49
CA ILE A 137 6.30 0.25 -9.99
C ILE A 137 7.29 0.25 -8.82
N PHE A 138 8.28 1.12 -8.89
CA PHE A 138 9.35 1.28 -7.89
C PHE A 138 9.24 2.65 -7.18
N SER A 139 9.39 2.67 -5.85
CA SER A 139 9.29 3.87 -5.00
C SER A 139 10.02 3.75 -3.67
#